data_AF-M9XAR4-F1
#
_entry.id   AF-M9XAR4-F1
#
_cell.length_a   1.000
_cell.length_b   1.000
_cell.length_c   1.000
_cell.angle_alpha   90.00
_cell.angle_beta   90.00
_cell.angle_gamma   90.00
#
_symmetry.space_group_name_H-M   'P 1'
#
loop_
_entity.id
_entity.type
_entity.pdbx_description
1 polymer ?
#
loop_
_entity_poly.entity_id
_entity_poly.type
_entity_poly.pdbx_seq_one_letter_code
_entity_poly.pdbx_strand_id
1 'polypeptide(L)'
;MLAVFILLGLGSALAQDPRYPETTRYLVSAPDYRLDRLTLLKWPFIEVIRADRWKEHQAAKEGGKPAVAHEWRLPMSDLATTQEVARDLRRAWQRFEERYYWHAITRLNNPALYAVYCWAGLKGPDLNPPLPEVRVDTPSGIVPQGFDPGLGWPQPAAQGQHMLDAYWPIPQLDNEEFCDDLSLQILPLMYVPGFCIDIDAIGFSWCTPGYEGGEPLWFNDAEAQKRVSDGIAHAVSAYYPDYQKDVLTALRPRVPTDLSNPTKLRVFAPMPWQAHVLEGGAVVTPVMRTLDGLTPQNLVSEAQGIVSTLRQALPRLPEAERLAGTAYYYQAVRGLARLPFLAPVSNQLSGLIGGMDEQVMERALLALAAADEGSKLVGRDLFINSKNAPGAWRLEELKRWFPPSNPYIYERFGYLSFFQVWNRAEVSTVPDFRADRNPLGVAASLGMRALFYWWVPVRIKVSLLPTPPFISLSGALDWPRPIPVAPYVLPFAGERTYWGWVSVPEGYEIPRVRGTPGLGVSGVSIPGFGPEVYNILLR
;
A
#
# COMPACT_ATOMS: atom_id res chain seq x y z
N MET A 1 12.26 10.50 27.66
CA MET A 1 10.86 10.03 27.76
C MET A 1 9.83 11.05 27.27
N LEU A 2 9.92 12.34 27.63
CA LEU A 2 8.91 13.35 27.23
C LEU A 2 8.81 13.58 25.70
N ALA A 3 9.93 13.56 24.98
CA ALA A 3 9.96 13.75 23.53
C ALA A 3 9.30 12.60 22.72
N VAL A 4 9.37 11.37 23.24
CA VAL A 4 8.74 10.17 22.61
C VAL A 4 7.22 10.22 22.74
N PHE A 5 6.70 10.70 23.88
CA PHE A 5 5.26 10.88 24.07
C PHE A 5 4.68 12.02 23.23
N ILE A 6 5.43 13.11 23.00
CA ILE A 6 4.99 14.21 22.13
C ILE A 6 4.96 13.76 20.66
N LEU A 7 5.92 12.95 20.21
CA LEU A 7 5.93 12.35 18.86
C LEU A 7 4.81 11.33 18.65
N LEU A 8 4.46 10.53 19.66
CA LEU A 8 3.32 9.58 19.61
C LEU A 8 1.96 10.29 19.68
N GLY A 9 1.85 11.38 20.46
CA GLY A 9 0.63 12.18 20.59
C GLY A 9 0.29 12.98 19.32
N LEU A 10 1.30 13.57 18.67
CA LEU A 10 1.15 14.25 17.37
C LEU A 10 0.98 13.26 16.20
N GLY A 11 1.61 12.09 16.29
CA GLY A 11 1.51 11.03 15.28
C GLY A 11 0.10 10.46 15.10
N SER A 12 -0.75 10.53 16.14
CA SER A 12 -2.14 10.05 16.09
C SER A 12 -3.10 11.04 15.41
N ALA A 13 -2.79 12.34 15.46
CA ALA A 13 -3.58 13.39 14.82
C ALA A 13 -3.23 13.55 13.32
N LEU A 14 -1.99 13.23 12.94
CA LEU A 14 -1.50 13.29 11.55
C LEU A 14 -1.67 11.97 10.77
N ALA A 15 -1.84 10.83 11.45
CA ALA A 15 -2.06 9.52 10.82
C ALA A 15 -3.51 9.22 10.41
N GLN A 16 -4.43 10.19 10.54
CA GLN A 16 -5.77 10.02 10.00
C GLN A 16 -5.69 10.06 8.46
N ASP A 17 -6.50 9.22 7.79
CA ASP A 17 -6.77 9.40 6.36
C ASP A 17 -6.96 10.89 6.09
N PRO A 18 -6.23 11.50 5.13
CA PRO A 18 -6.42 12.92 4.83
C PRO A 18 -7.92 13.18 4.70
N ARG A 19 -8.46 14.01 5.59
CA ARG A 19 -9.88 14.38 5.53
C ARG A 19 -10.00 15.26 4.30
N TYR A 20 -10.53 14.71 3.20
CA TYR A 20 -10.75 15.45 1.97
C TYR A 20 -12.04 16.27 2.13
N PRO A 21 -11.99 17.56 2.56
CA PRO A 21 -13.18 18.30 2.96
C PRO A 21 -13.94 18.83 1.73
N GLU A 22 -13.28 18.80 0.57
CA GLU A 22 -13.78 19.21 -0.73
C GLU A 22 -13.48 18.10 -1.73
N THR A 23 -14.29 17.04 -1.73
CA THR A 23 -14.19 16.02 -2.79
C THR A 23 -14.61 16.66 -4.11
N THR A 24 -13.72 16.61 -5.09
CA THR A 24 -14.13 16.87 -6.46
C THR A 24 -15.03 15.70 -6.88
N ARG A 25 -16.29 15.97 -7.22
CA ARG A 25 -17.32 14.93 -7.33
C ARG A 25 -17.34 14.29 -8.70
N TYR A 26 -16.49 13.28 -8.84
CA TYR A 26 -16.51 12.36 -9.97
C TYR A 26 -17.50 11.24 -9.67
N LEU A 27 -18.61 11.23 -10.40
CA LEU A 27 -19.57 10.14 -10.39
C LEU A 27 -19.17 9.11 -11.43
N VAL A 28 -19.11 7.85 -11.01
CA VAL A 28 -18.96 6.72 -11.92
C VAL A 28 -20.27 6.58 -12.69
N SER A 29 -20.25 6.78 -14.02
CA SER A 29 -21.41 6.45 -14.84
C SER A 29 -21.41 4.97 -15.18
N ALA A 30 -22.58 4.45 -15.59
CA ALA A 30 -22.74 3.09 -16.08
C ALA A 30 -21.54 2.70 -16.95
N PRO A 31 -20.83 1.61 -16.62
CA PRO A 31 -19.76 1.18 -17.47
C PRO A 31 -20.34 0.84 -18.86
N ASP A 32 -19.86 1.47 -19.94
CA ASP A 32 -20.28 1.18 -21.32
C ASP A 32 -19.64 -0.14 -21.81
N TYR A 33 -19.76 -1.21 -21.02
CA TYR A 33 -19.44 -2.59 -21.41
C TYR A 33 -20.64 -3.20 -22.09
N ARG A 34 -21.13 -2.60 -23.19
CA ARG A 34 -22.21 -3.29 -23.91
C ARG A 34 -21.70 -4.67 -24.33
N LEU A 35 -22.44 -5.72 -23.97
CA LEU A 35 -22.08 -7.11 -24.24
C LEU A 35 -21.73 -7.37 -25.72
N ASP A 36 -22.36 -6.62 -26.63
CA ASP A 36 -22.12 -6.61 -28.08
C ASP A 36 -20.84 -5.87 -28.51
N ARG A 37 -20.24 -5.04 -27.65
CA ARG A 37 -18.97 -4.33 -27.91
C ARG A 37 -17.75 -5.07 -27.36
N LEU A 38 -17.91 -5.85 -26.28
CA LEU A 38 -16.82 -6.70 -25.76
C LEU A 38 -16.39 -7.78 -26.77
N THR A 39 -17.29 -8.19 -27.67
CA THR A 39 -16.97 -9.11 -28.78
C THR A 39 -16.16 -8.45 -29.90
N LEU A 40 -16.05 -7.11 -29.93
CA LEU A 40 -15.33 -6.33 -30.96
C LEU A 40 -13.83 -6.14 -30.65
N LEU A 41 -13.25 -6.86 -29.69
CA LEU A 41 -11.82 -6.79 -29.32
C LEU A 41 -11.33 -5.37 -28.94
N LYS A 42 -12.22 -4.52 -28.42
CA LYS A 42 -11.82 -3.21 -27.88
C LYS A 42 -11.46 -3.32 -26.40
N TRP A 43 -10.44 -2.58 -25.98
CA TRP A 43 -10.05 -2.57 -24.58
C TRP A 43 -11.14 -1.91 -23.71
N PRO A 44 -11.58 -2.53 -22.60
CA PRO A 44 -12.61 -1.95 -21.75
C PRO A 44 -12.21 -0.59 -21.17
N PHE A 45 -13.17 0.33 -21.14
CA PHE A 45 -13.03 1.64 -20.49
C PHE A 45 -14.30 1.97 -19.70
N ILE A 46 -14.19 2.91 -18.76
CA ILE A 46 -15.33 3.51 -18.09
C ILE A 46 -15.47 4.97 -18.46
N GLU A 47 -16.69 5.47 -18.32
CA GLU A 47 -16.98 6.89 -18.35
C GLU A 47 -17.10 7.40 -16.91
N VAL A 48 -16.55 8.58 -16.67
CA VAL A 48 -16.66 9.27 -15.39
C VAL A 48 -17.13 10.68 -15.65
N ILE A 49 -18.15 11.09 -14.90
CA ILE A 49 -18.82 12.37 -15.05
C ILE A 49 -18.52 13.24 -13.84
N ARG A 50 -18.16 14.50 -14.06
CA ARG A 50 -17.99 15.46 -12.96
C ARG A 50 -19.29 16.24 -12.78
N ALA A 51 -19.98 16.00 -11.67
CA ALA A 51 -21.37 16.40 -11.48
C ALA A 51 -21.60 17.93 -11.47
N ASP A 52 -20.65 18.68 -10.91
CA ASP A 52 -20.60 20.15 -10.94
C ASP A 52 -20.51 20.67 -12.38
N ARG A 53 -19.57 20.13 -13.18
CA ARG A 53 -19.36 20.53 -14.58
C ARG A 53 -20.50 20.12 -15.49
N TRP A 54 -21.18 19.00 -15.20
CA TRP A 54 -22.39 18.62 -15.91
C TRP A 54 -23.50 19.66 -15.75
N LYS A 55 -23.73 20.15 -14.52
CA LYS A 55 -24.72 21.21 -14.27
C LYS A 55 -24.33 22.50 -14.97
N GLU A 56 -23.05 22.87 -14.93
CA GLU A 56 -22.52 24.02 -15.69
C GLU A 56 -22.73 23.84 -17.21
N HIS A 57 -22.50 22.63 -17.73
CA HIS A 57 -22.70 22.31 -19.14
C HIS A 57 -24.17 22.44 -19.55
N GLN A 58 -25.12 21.96 -18.72
CA GLN A 58 -26.55 22.13 -18.97
C GLN A 58 -26.95 23.60 -19.00
N ALA A 59 -26.51 24.39 -18.01
CA ALA A 59 -26.75 25.84 -17.98
C ALA A 59 -26.09 26.58 -19.15
N ALA A 60 -24.89 26.15 -19.57
CA ALA A 60 -24.20 26.70 -20.74
C ALA A 60 -24.96 26.41 -22.03
N LYS A 61 -25.50 25.19 -22.17
CA LYS A 61 -26.31 24.77 -23.32
C LYS A 61 -27.61 25.58 -23.43
N GLU A 62 -28.28 25.80 -22.31
CA GLU A 62 -29.48 26.66 -22.23
C GLU A 62 -29.14 28.13 -22.56
N GLY A 63 -27.95 28.59 -22.19
CA GLY A 63 -27.47 29.96 -22.43
C GLY A 63 -26.70 30.19 -23.74
N GLY A 64 -26.62 29.21 -24.65
CA GLY A 64 -25.89 29.34 -25.92
C GLY A 64 -24.37 29.51 -25.78
N LYS A 65 -23.79 29.09 -24.66
CA LYS A 65 -22.36 29.16 -24.35
C LYS A 65 -21.60 27.90 -24.81
N PRO A 66 -20.27 27.96 -24.96
CA PRO A 66 -19.48 26.79 -25.35
C PRO A 66 -19.61 25.64 -24.34
N ALA A 67 -19.52 24.41 -24.86
CA ALA A 67 -19.60 23.19 -24.08
C ALA A 67 -18.49 23.12 -23.02
N VAL A 68 -18.89 22.91 -21.76
CA VAL A 68 -17.96 22.63 -20.66
C VAL A 68 -17.61 21.14 -20.64
N ALA A 69 -16.31 20.82 -20.56
CA ALA A 69 -15.85 19.43 -20.45
C ALA A 69 -16.23 18.84 -19.07
N HIS A 70 -16.96 17.73 -19.09
CA HIS A 70 -17.57 17.13 -17.89
C HIS A 70 -17.54 15.59 -17.90
N GLU A 71 -17.07 14.99 -18.98
CA GLU A 71 -17.01 13.53 -19.21
C GLU A 71 -15.59 13.13 -19.58
N TRP A 72 -15.11 12.03 -19.00
CA TRP A 72 -13.80 11.45 -19.30
C TRP A 72 -13.90 9.94 -19.45
N ARG A 73 -13.14 9.40 -20.41
CA ARG A 73 -13.00 7.95 -20.62
C ARG A 73 -11.70 7.45 -20.03
N LEU A 74 -11.79 6.43 -19.20
CA LEU A 74 -10.65 5.84 -18.50
C LEU A 74 -10.50 4.38 -18.90
N PRO A 75 -9.41 3.99 -19.58
CA PRO A 75 -9.12 2.59 -19.84
C PRO A 75 -8.97 1.81 -18.53
N MET A 76 -9.46 0.57 -18.51
CA MET A 76 -9.29 -0.30 -17.37
C MET A 76 -7.87 -0.85 -17.28
N SER A 77 -7.34 -0.96 -16.08
CA SER A 77 -6.13 -1.74 -15.80
C SER A 77 -6.49 -3.18 -15.46
N ASP A 78 -5.57 -4.09 -15.77
CA ASP A 78 -5.63 -5.47 -15.34
C ASP A 78 -5.29 -5.60 -13.84
N LEU A 79 -6.11 -6.37 -13.11
CA LEU A 79 -5.94 -6.60 -11.68
C LEU A 79 -4.56 -7.16 -11.34
N ALA A 80 -4.09 -8.19 -12.06
CA ALA A 80 -2.79 -8.79 -11.79
C ALA A 80 -1.66 -7.79 -12.06
N THR A 81 -1.78 -6.97 -13.11
CA THR A 81 -0.82 -5.88 -13.37
C THR A 81 -0.85 -4.82 -12.25
N THR A 82 -2.02 -4.49 -11.68
CA THR A 82 -2.07 -3.59 -10.50
C THR A 82 -1.44 -4.21 -9.24
N GLN A 83 -1.49 -5.53 -9.07
CA GLN A 83 -0.78 -6.21 -7.99
C GLN A 83 0.74 -6.16 -8.18
N GLU A 84 1.23 -6.27 -9.42
CA GLU A 84 2.65 -6.08 -9.72
C GLU A 84 3.09 -4.64 -9.42
N VAL A 85 2.30 -3.63 -9.80
CA VAL A 85 2.56 -2.24 -9.44
C VAL A 85 2.60 -2.07 -7.92
N ALA A 86 1.65 -2.65 -7.20
CA ALA A 86 1.61 -2.63 -5.73
C ALA A 86 2.85 -3.31 -5.10
N ARG A 87 3.32 -4.42 -5.67
CA ARG A 87 4.58 -5.06 -5.28
C ARG A 87 5.77 -4.13 -5.51
N ASP A 88 5.82 -3.44 -6.63
CA ASP A 88 6.91 -2.53 -6.96
C ASP A 88 6.92 -1.30 -6.03
N LEU A 89 5.74 -0.77 -5.66
CA LEU A 89 5.60 0.28 -4.63
C LEU A 89 6.09 -0.19 -3.26
N ARG A 90 5.76 -1.43 -2.87
CA ARG A 90 6.27 -2.05 -1.65
C ARG A 90 7.78 -2.22 -1.69
N ARG A 91 8.33 -2.69 -2.81
CA ARG A 91 9.77 -2.86 -3.03
C ARG A 91 10.51 -1.53 -2.93
N ALA A 92 9.95 -0.43 -3.45
CA ALA A 92 10.51 0.90 -3.34
C ALA A 92 10.69 1.33 -1.87
N TRP A 93 9.68 1.08 -1.02
CA TRP A 93 9.79 1.35 0.42
C TRP A 93 10.85 0.45 1.10
N GLN A 94 10.84 -0.85 0.79
CA GLN A 94 11.83 -1.80 1.34
C GLN A 94 13.26 -1.42 0.98
N ARG A 95 13.50 -0.97 -0.26
CA ARG A 95 14.81 -0.47 -0.71
C ARG A 95 15.23 0.78 0.05
N PHE A 96 14.32 1.73 0.25
CA PHE A 96 14.57 2.92 1.06
C PHE A 96 14.94 2.57 2.51
N GLU A 97 14.15 1.70 3.15
CA GLU A 97 14.39 1.24 4.52
C GLU A 97 15.75 0.55 4.66
N GLU A 98 16.08 -0.37 3.76
CA GLU A 98 17.39 -1.04 3.75
C GLU A 98 18.52 -0.01 3.61
N ARG A 99 18.45 0.90 2.63
CA ARG A 99 19.52 1.90 2.38
C ARG A 99 19.69 2.81 3.58
N TYR A 100 18.59 3.28 4.15
CA TYR A 100 18.61 4.17 5.30
C TYR A 100 19.26 3.50 6.52
N TYR A 101 18.81 2.29 6.88
CA TYR A 101 19.39 1.59 8.01
C TYR A 101 20.87 1.26 7.80
N TRP A 102 21.19 0.63 6.68
CA TRP A 102 22.54 0.15 6.44
C TRP A 102 23.56 1.26 6.32
N HIS A 103 23.17 2.41 5.78
CA HIS A 103 24.04 3.58 5.73
C HIS A 103 24.37 4.11 7.13
N ALA A 104 23.36 4.28 7.98
CA ALA A 104 23.54 4.79 9.33
C ALA A 104 24.37 3.83 10.21
N ILE A 105 24.06 2.53 10.19
CA ILE A 105 24.78 1.54 11.00
C ILE A 105 26.22 1.33 10.52
N THR A 106 26.46 1.42 9.21
CA THR A 106 27.80 1.27 8.62
C THR A 106 28.67 2.48 8.92
N ARG A 107 28.12 3.71 8.89
CA ARG A 107 28.83 4.90 9.38
C ARG A 107 29.19 4.77 10.84
N LEU A 108 28.23 4.36 11.67
CA LEU A 108 28.45 4.18 13.11
C LEU A 108 29.59 3.18 13.38
N ASN A 109 29.58 2.03 12.71
CA ASN A 109 30.54 0.94 12.91
C ASN A 109 31.71 0.95 11.89
N ASN A 110 32.00 2.09 11.27
CA ASN A 110 33.15 2.27 10.40
C ASN A 110 34.45 2.25 11.27
N PRO A 111 35.50 1.48 10.91
CA PRO A 111 35.74 0.79 9.63
C PRO A 111 35.26 -0.65 9.49
N ALA A 112 34.78 -1.30 10.56
CA ALA A 112 34.47 -2.73 10.55
C ALA A 112 33.42 -3.10 9.49
N LEU A 113 32.25 -2.46 9.49
CA LEU A 113 31.18 -2.80 8.53
C LEU A 113 31.50 -2.36 7.10
N TYR A 114 32.26 -1.28 6.93
CA TYR A 114 32.75 -0.86 5.61
C TYR A 114 33.63 -1.95 4.99
N ALA A 115 34.57 -2.52 5.76
CA ALA A 115 35.43 -3.59 5.27
C ALA A 115 34.62 -4.86 4.89
N VAL A 116 33.61 -5.22 5.70
CA VAL A 116 32.80 -6.42 5.46
C VAL A 116 31.90 -6.25 4.24
N TYR A 117 31.19 -5.14 4.11
CA TYR A 117 30.14 -5.02 3.11
C TYR A 117 30.60 -4.28 1.85
N CYS A 118 31.44 -3.27 1.96
CA CYS A 118 31.95 -2.54 0.78
C CYS A 118 33.15 -3.21 0.15
N TRP A 119 34.14 -3.64 0.94
CA TRP A 119 35.32 -4.27 0.39
C TRP A 119 35.09 -5.76 0.08
N ALA A 120 34.56 -6.55 1.01
CA ALA A 120 34.31 -7.97 0.76
C ALA A 120 33.00 -8.24 -0.02
N GLY A 121 32.10 -7.25 -0.16
CA GLY A 121 30.92 -7.34 -1.02
C GLY A 121 29.86 -8.33 -0.53
N LEU A 122 29.77 -8.55 0.78
CA LEU A 122 28.89 -9.57 1.36
C LEU A 122 27.41 -9.14 1.24
N LYS A 123 26.64 -9.84 0.41
CA LYS A 123 25.26 -9.50 0.08
C LYS A 123 24.29 -10.63 0.43
N GLY A 124 23.13 -10.26 0.95
CA GLY A 124 21.99 -11.14 1.20
C GLY A 124 21.11 -11.37 -0.03
N PRO A 125 19.92 -11.99 0.17
CA PRO A 125 18.96 -12.17 -0.92
C PRO A 125 18.45 -10.82 -1.44
N ASP A 126 18.06 -10.78 -2.71
CA ASP A 126 17.46 -9.58 -3.31
C ASP A 126 16.10 -9.26 -2.70
N LEU A 127 15.78 -7.97 -2.62
CA LEU A 127 14.44 -7.49 -2.30
C LEU A 127 13.43 -7.92 -3.37
N ASN A 128 12.68 -8.97 -3.08
CA ASN A 128 11.62 -9.48 -3.95
C ASN A 128 10.35 -9.78 -3.13
N PRO A 129 9.58 -8.73 -2.75
CA PRO A 129 8.38 -8.93 -1.97
C PRO A 129 7.36 -9.78 -2.73
N PRO A 130 6.58 -10.63 -2.04
CA PRO A 130 5.48 -11.36 -2.67
C PRO A 130 4.42 -10.41 -3.23
N LEU A 131 3.65 -10.90 -4.21
CA LEU A 131 2.50 -10.15 -4.73
C LEU A 131 1.51 -9.88 -3.58
N PRO A 132 1.10 -8.61 -3.36
CA PRO A 132 0.18 -8.27 -2.30
C PRO A 132 -1.21 -8.85 -2.59
N GLU A 133 -1.88 -9.27 -1.52
CA GLU A 133 -3.26 -9.72 -1.57
C GLU A 133 -4.19 -8.56 -2.00
N VAL A 134 -5.17 -8.85 -2.85
CA VAL A 134 -6.18 -7.88 -3.26
C VAL A 134 -7.15 -7.69 -2.10
N ARG A 135 -6.96 -6.60 -1.36
CA ARG A 135 -7.86 -6.16 -0.30
C ARG A 135 -8.59 -4.91 -0.73
N VAL A 136 -9.92 -4.98 -0.65
CA VAL A 136 -10.75 -3.81 -0.83
C VAL A 136 -10.61 -2.94 0.40
N ASP A 137 -10.59 -1.64 0.21
CA ASP A 137 -10.51 -0.61 1.22
C ASP A 137 -11.81 0.18 1.20
N THR A 138 -12.30 0.54 2.38
CA THR A 138 -13.45 1.41 2.55
C THR A 138 -13.00 2.63 3.36
N PRO A 139 -12.70 3.76 2.68
CA PRO A 139 -12.22 4.95 3.35
C PRO A 139 -13.21 5.44 4.41
N SER A 140 -12.70 5.79 5.59
CA SER A 140 -13.54 6.27 6.69
C SER A 140 -14.27 7.56 6.30
N GLY A 141 -15.58 7.64 6.57
CA GLY A 141 -16.39 8.84 6.35
C GLY A 141 -17.16 8.89 5.03
N ILE A 142 -17.02 7.87 4.17
CA ILE A 142 -17.81 7.75 2.94
C ILE A 142 -19.11 6.99 3.19
N VAL A 143 -19.05 6.00 4.08
CA VAL A 143 -20.23 5.22 4.48
C VAL A 143 -21.11 6.05 5.42
N PRO A 144 -22.44 6.05 5.23
CA PRO A 144 -23.36 6.78 6.10
C PRO A 144 -23.25 6.36 7.56
N GLN A 145 -23.41 7.32 8.47
CA GLN A 145 -23.44 7.04 9.90
C GLN A 145 -24.55 6.02 10.22
N GLY A 146 -24.23 5.02 11.03
CA GLY A 146 -25.15 3.97 11.44
C GLY A 146 -25.39 2.86 10.41
N PHE A 147 -24.73 2.88 9.24
CA PHE A 147 -24.68 1.72 8.35
C PHE A 147 -23.49 0.82 8.72
N ASP A 148 -23.79 -0.31 9.37
CA ASP A 148 -22.81 -1.34 9.70
C ASP A 148 -23.36 -2.72 9.28
N PRO A 149 -22.89 -3.28 8.15
CA PRO A 149 -23.29 -4.62 7.72
C PRO A 149 -22.58 -5.73 8.53
N GLY A 150 -21.76 -5.39 9.53
CA GLY A 150 -21.01 -6.32 10.38
C GLY A 150 -19.92 -7.11 9.64
N LEU A 151 -19.51 -6.68 8.46
CA LEU A 151 -18.52 -7.35 7.61
C LEU A 151 -17.07 -7.05 8.02
N GLY A 152 -16.87 -6.27 9.09
CA GLY A 152 -15.60 -5.63 9.40
C GLY A 152 -15.30 -4.49 8.43
N TRP A 153 -14.44 -3.56 8.84
CA TRP A 153 -14.06 -2.40 8.03
C TRP A 153 -12.83 -2.74 7.19
N PRO A 154 -12.97 -2.84 5.85
CA PRO A 154 -11.85 -3.16 4.98
C PRO A 154 -10.77 -2.07 5.08
N GLN A 155 -9.50 -2.49 5.13
CA GLN A 155 -8.35 -1.60 5.27
C GLN A 155 -7.56 -1.51 3.96
N PRO A 156 -6.78 -0.43 3.75
CA PRO A 156 -5.85 -0.32 2.62
C PRO A 156 -4.96 -1.56 2.49
N ALA A 157 -4.73 -2.02 1.26
CA ALA A 157 -3.84 -3.15 1.03
C ALA A 157 -2.39 -2.88 1.46
N ALA A 158 -1.97 -1.61 1.43
CA ALA A 158 -0.67 -1.19 1.94
C ALA A 158 -0.56 -1.21 3.48
N GLN A 159 -1.68 -1.28 4.21
CA GLN A 159 -1.66 -1.29 5.67
C GLN A 159 -0.84 -2.49 6.16
N GLY A 160 0.19 -2.21 6.97
CA GLY A 160 1.09 -3.25 7.48
C GLY A 160 2.15 -3.75 6.48
N GLN A 161 2.21 -3.21 5.26
CA GLN A 161 3.13 -3.66 4.22
C GLN A 161 4.41 -2.81 4.10
N HIS A 162 4.49 -1.67 4.80
CA HIS A 162 5.65 -0.77 4.84
C HIS A 162 6.76 -1.28 5.77
N MET A 163 7.22 -2.50 5.50
CA MET A 163 8.34 -3.12 6.19
C MET A 163 8.97 -4.19 5.29
N LEU A 164 10.17 -4.63 5.67
CA LEU A 164 10.81 -5.78 5.05
C LEU A 164 10.08 -7.09 5.35
N ASP A 165 10.06 -7.99 4.37
CA ASP A 165 9.52 -9.34 4.54
C ASP A 165 10.33 -10.12 5.59
N ALA A 166 11.66 -10.05 5.48
CA ALA A 166 12.62 -10.64 6.40
C ALA A 166 13.75 -9.65 6.71
N TYR A 167 14.20 -9.66 7.96
CA TYR A 167 15.35 -8.88 8.42
C TYR A 167 16.55 -9.81 8.50
N TRP A 168 17.61 -9.46 7.78
CA TRP A 168 18.85 -10.22 7.74
C TRP A 168 19.99 -9.43 8.39
N PRO A 169 20.99 -10.10 9.01
CA PRO A 169 22.20 -9.46 9.52
C PRO A 169 23.18 -9.07 8.38
N ILE A 170 22.73 -9.10 7.13
CA ILE A 170 23.48 -8.79 5.92
C ILE A 170 22.59 -7.95 4.99
N PRO A 171 23.16 -7.00 4.21
CA PRO A 171 22.37 -6.11 3.37
C PRO A 171 21.74 -6.83 2.19
N GLN A 172 20.51 -6.45 1.84
CA GLN A 172 19.75 -6.97 0.70
C GLN A 172 19.87 -6.08 -0.56
N LEU A 173 20.87 -5.19 -0.55
CA LEU A 173 21.11 -4.18 -1.57
C LEU A 173 22.32 -4.55 -2.44
N ASP A 174 22.38 -3.99 -3.64
CA ASP A 174 23.59 -4.06 -4.45
C ASP A 174 24.74 -3.26 -3.80
N ASN A 175 25.98 -3.72 -4.00
CA ASN A 175 27.17 -3.15 -3.36
C ASN A 175 27.31 -1.64 -3.68
N GLU A 176 27.08 -1.24 -4.93
CA GLU A 176 27.13 0.17 -5.34
C GLU A 176 26.11 1.04 -4.60
N GLU A 177 24.91 0.52 -4.36
CA GLU A 177 23.86 1.25 -3.63
C GLU A 177 24.13 1.29 -2.12
N PHE A 178 24.73 0.23 -1.60
CA PHE A 178 25.09 0.12 -0.19
C PHE A 178 26.24 1.06 0.17
N CYS A 179 27.25 1.17 -0.70
CA CYS A 179 28.48 1.93 -0.44
C CYS A 179 28.42 3.40 -0.86
N ASP A 180 27.25 3.87 -1.28
CA ASP A 180 27.04 5.27 -1.64
C ASP A 180 27.45 6.22 -0.50
N ASP A 181 28.27 7.23 -0.81
CA ASP A 181 28.85 8.18 0.16
C ASP A 181 29.45 7.52 1.42
N LEU A 182 29.99 6.30 1.30
CA LEU A 182 30.75 5.65 2.37
C LEU A 182 32.23 5.59 1.99
N SER A 183 33.08 5.94 2.95
CA SER A 183 34.53 5.81 2.83
C SER A 183 35.11 5.18 4.08
N LEU A 184 36.31 4.60 3.99
CA LEU A 184 37.01 4.10 5.17
C LEU A 184 37.32 5.25 6.13
N GLN A 185 36.85 5.15 7.38
CA GLN A 185 37.06 6.13 8.44
C GLN A 185 37.65 5.44 9.68
N ILE A 186 38.98 5.54 9.81
CA ILE A 186 39.73 4.98 10.95
C ILE A 186 39.75 5.95 12.13
N LEU A 187 39.69 7.26 11.84
CA LEU A 187 39.68 8.33 12.83
C LEU A 187 38.37 9.13 12.72
N PRO A 188 37.90 9.75 13.83
CA PRO A 188 38.48 9.69 15.18
C PRO A 188 38.27 8.32 15.84
N LEU A 189 39.07 8.04 16.89
CA LEU A 189 38.90 6.83 17.71
C LEU A 189 37.52 6.86 18.38
N MET A 190 36.77 5.77 18.21
CA MET A 190 35.41 5.64 18.72
C MET A 190 35.36 5.19 20.18
N TYR A 191 36.31 4.35 20.60
CA TYR A 191 36.35 3.82 21.96
C TYR A 191 37.77 3.41 22.36
N VAL A 192 37.97 3.29 23.67
CA VAL A 192 39.11 2.59 24.26
C VAL A 192 38.59 1.27 24.85
N PRO A 193 39.05 0.09 24.36
CA PRO A 193 38.57 -1.19 24.86
C PRO A 193 38.92 -1.38 26.33
N GLY A 194 38.01 -1.98 27.08
CA GLY A 194 38.39 -2.71 28.28
C GLY A 194 39.31 -3.88 27.91
N PHE A 195 40.33 -4.12 28.72
CA PHE A 195 41.26 -5.22 28.52
C PHE A 195 41.57 -6.00 29.80
N CYS A 196 42.00 -7.25 29.63
CA CYS A 196 42.67 -8.04 30.68
C CYS A 196 44.09 -8.37 30.26
N ILE A 197 44.97 -8.44 31.24
CA ILE A 197 46.35 -8.91 31.10
C ILE A 197 46.47 -10.20 31.90
N ASP A 198 46.83 -11.28 31.23
CA ASP A 198 47.22 -12.54 31.85
C ASP A 198 48.73 -12.73 31.73
N ILE A 199 49.40 -13.06 32.82
CA ILE A 199 50.83 -13.40 32.86
C ILE A 199 50.95 -14.84 33.33
N ASP A 200 51.07 -15.76 32.37
CA ASP A 200 51.03 -17.21 32.61
C ASP A 200 52.12 -17.66 33.59
N ALA A 201 53.30 -17.03 33.53
CA ALA A 201 54.46 -17.41 34.33
C ALA A 201 54.29 -17.21 35.85
N ILE A 202 53.39 -16.33 36.27
CA ILE A 202 53.12 -16.04 37.69
C ILE A 202 51.65 -16.25 38.08
N GLY A 203 50.85 -16.82 37.17
CA GLY A 203 49.41 -17.02 37.39
C GLY A 203 48.64 -15.74 37.67
N PHE A 204 49.14 -14.59 37.19
CA PHE A 204 48.54 -13.29 37.44
C PHE A 204 47.54 -12.96 36.34
N SER A 205 46.34 -12.54 36.72
CA SER A 205 45.36 -11.96 35.82
C SER A 205 44.86 -10.66 36.40
N TRP A 206 44.86 -9.61 35.59
CA TRP A 206 44.30 -8.32 35.98
C TRP A 206 43.47 -7.76 34.85
N CYS A 207 42.23 -7.41 35.18
CA CYS A 207 41.27 -6.85 34.26
C CYS A 207 41.01 -5.39 34.61
N THR A 208 40.88 -4.58 33.57
CA THR A 208 40.38 -3.22 33.74
C THR A 208 38.90 -3.25 34.13
N PRO A 209 38.39 -2.25 34.88
CA PRO A 209 36.98 -2.19 35.25
C PRO A 209 36.02 -2.28 34.07
N GLY A 210 36.39 -1.76 32.90
CA GLY A 210 35.58 -1.86 31.68
C GLY A 210 35.46 -3.30 31.13
N TYR A 211 36.49 -4.14 31.30
CA TYR A 211 36.42 -5.53 30.85
C TYR A 211 35.41 -6.33 31.69
N GLU A 212 35.45 -6.18 33.02
CA GLU A 212 34.52 -6.85 33.94
C GLU A 212 33.12 -6.23 33.92
N GLY A 213 33.04 -4.90 33.85
CA GLY A 213 31.79 -4.13 33.93
C GLY A 213 30.93 -4.14 32.68
N GLY A 214 31.41 -4.70 31.55
CA GLY A 214 30.59 -4.75 30.34
C GLY A 214 30.70 -3.54 29.41
N GLU A 215 31.59 -2.59 29.71
CA GLU A 215 31.61 -1.26 29.06
C GLU A 215 33.03 -0.86 28.62
N PRO A 216 33.20 -0.08 27.55
CA PRO A 216 34.53 0.41 27.18
C PRO A 216 35.07 1.36 28.26
N LEU A 217 36.41 1.49 28.35
CA LEU A 217 37.03 2.45 29.27
C LEU A 217 36.68 3.90 28.92
N TRP A 218 36.40 4.14 27.64
CA TRP A 218 35.94 5.41 27.12
C TRP A 218 35.21 5.17 25.79
N PHE A 219 34.15 5.93 25.54
CA PHE A 219 33.39 5.92 24.29
C PHE A 219 33.12 7.36 23.82
N ASN A 220 33.22 7.59 22.52
CA ASN A 220 32.99 8.90 21.92
C ASN A 220 31.51 9.05 21.52
N ASP A 221 30.65 9.33 22.50
CA ASP A 221 29.22 9.52 22.27
C ASP A 221 28.91 10.61 21.24
N ALA A 222 29.67 11.72 21.27
CA ALA A 222 29.47 12.85 20.38
C ALA A 222 29.75 12.48 18.92
N GLU A 223 30.83 11.76 18.66
CA GLU A 223 31.13 11.26 17.32
C GLU A 223 30.13 10.19 16.88
N ALA A 224 29.73 9.28 17.77
CA ALA A 224 28.74 8.26 17.45
C ALA A 224 27.41 8.88 17.01
N GLN A 225 26.92 9.87 17.76
CA GLN A 225 25.72 10.64 17.41
C GLN A 225 25.90 11.41 16.11
N LYS A 226 27.06 12.04 15.90
CA LYS A 226 27.37 12.76 14.66
C LYS A 226 27.32 11.82 13.46
N ARG A 227 27.97 10.66 13.50
CA ARG A 227 27.98 9.69 12.40
C ARG A 227 26.58 9.17 12.05
N VAL A 228 25.76 8.92 13.07
CA VAL A 228 24.35 8.54 12.87
C VAL A 228 23.56 9.71 12.25
N SER A 229 23.73 10.92 12.77
CA SER A 229 23.11 12.14 12.24
C SER A 229 23.48 12.39 10.78
N ASP A 230 24.75 12.21 10.42
CA ASP A 230 25.24 12.35 9.05
C ASP A 230 24.62 11.28 8.13
N GLY A 231 24.47 10.05 8.64
CA GLY A 231 23.76 8.97 7.94
C GLY A 231 22.27 9.29 7.70
N ILE A 232 21.61 9.87 8.70
CA ILE A 232 20.22 10.34 8.59
C ILE A 232 20.11 11.47 7.57
N ALA A 233 21.00 12.46 7.64
CA ALA A 233 21.02 13.59 6.72
C ALA A 233 21.17 13.11 5.27
N HIS A 234 22.10 12.17 5.02
CA HIS A 234 22.29 11.59 3.69
C HIS A 234 21.07 10.82 3.20
N ALA A 235 20.45 10.01 4.06
CA ALA A 235 19.24 9.27 3.68
C ALA A 235 18.08 10.20 3.30
N VAL A 236 17.93 11.33 4.00
CA VAL A 236 16.94 12.35 3.66
C VAL A 236 17.27 13.06 2.34
N SER A 237 18.55 13.37 2.09
CA SER A 237 18.95 14.12 0.88
C SER A 237 19.10 13.27 -0.38
N ALA A 238 19.44 11.99 -0.25
CA ALA A 238 19.73 11.10 -1.38
C ALA A 238 18.68 9.99 -1.52
N TYR A 239 18.42 9.24 -0.46
CA TYR A 239 17.60 8.01 -0.55
C TYR A 239 16.11 8.30 -0.60
N TYR A 240 15.65 9.34 0.09
CA TYR A 240 14.23 9.73 0.06
C TYR A 240 13.81 10.27 -1.33
N PRO A 241 14.59 11.12 -2.02
CA PRO A 241 14.32 11.45 -3.42
C PRO A 241 14.32 10.23 -4.35
N ASP A 242 15.25 9.27 -4.15
CA ASP A 242 15.27 8.02 -4.92
C ASP A 242 14.01 7.18 -4.67
N TYR A 243 13.53 7.10 -3.42
CA TYR A 243 12.26 6.46 -3.10
C TYR A 243 11.09 7.08 -3.88
N GLN A 244 10.99 8.41 -3.90
CA GLN A 244 9.94 9.09 -4.67
C GLN A 244 10.08 8.81 -6.18
N LYS A 245 11.30 8.76 -6.71
CA LYS A 245 11.57 8.40 -8.11
C LYS A 245 11.18 6.96 -8.43
N ASP A 246 11.43 6.02 -7.53
CA ASP A 246 11.04 4.62 -7.66
C ASP A 246 9.51 4.48 -7.67
N VAL A 247 8.82 5.21 -6.79
CA VAL A 247 7.35 5.30 -6.77
C VAL A 247 6.82 5.81 -8.12
N LEU A 248 7.34 6.92 -8.62
CA LEU A 248 6.95 7.46 -9.93
C LEU A 248 7.26 6.50 -11.08
N THR A 249 8.32 5.69 -10.95
CA THR A 249 8.68 4.67 -11.92
C THR A 249 7.72 3.48 -11.88
N ALA A 250 7.32 3.04 -10.69
CA ALA A 250 6.31 1.99 -10.51
C ALA A 250 4.95 2.40 -11.10
N LEU A 251 4.59 3.68 -10.98
CA LEU A 251 3.34 4.28 -11.48
C LEU A 251 3.32 4.58 -12.98
N ARG A 252 4.37 4.25 -13.73
CA ARG A 252 4.36 4.47 -15.19
C ARG A 252 3.34 3.57 -15.88
N PRO A 253 2.64 4.06 -16.92
CA PRO A 253 1.73 3.22 -17.68
C PRO A 253 2.47 2.03 -18.28
N ARG A 254 1.89 0.84 -18.16
CA ARG A 254 2.41 -0.41 -18.74
C ARG A 254 1.40 -0.85 -19.78
N VAL A 255 1.67 -0.55 -21.06
CA VAL A 255 0.79 -0.94 -22.16
C VAL A 255 1.63 -1.72 -23.17
N PRO A 256 1.31 -3.00 -23.44
CA PRO A 256 2.01 -3.77 -24.45
C PRO A 256 1.89 -3.10 -25.82
N THR A 257 2.97 -3.06 -26.58
CA THR A 257 2.98 -2.54 -27.95
C THR A 257 2.28 -3.47 -28.93
N ASP A 258 2.19 -4.76 -28.60
CA ASP A 258 1.46 -5.77 -29.35
C ASP A 258 0.12 -6.08 -28.66
N LEU A 259 -0.97 -5.66 -29.30
CA LEU A 259 -2.35 -5.86 -28.84
C LEU A 259 -3.03 -7.08 -29.49
N SER A 260 -2.30 -7.89 -30.26
CA SER A 260 -2.87 -8.99 -31.05
C SER A 260 -3.53 -10.09 -30.20
N ASN A 261 -3.13 -10.24 -28.93
CA ASN A 261 -3.70 -11.23 -28.04
C ASN A 261 -4.24 -10.61 -26.73
N PRO A 262 -5.53 -10.25 -26.66
CA PRO A 262 -6.12 -9.54 -25.52
C PRO A 262 -6.15 -10.34 -24.23
N THR A 263 -6.04 -11.67 -24.27
CA THR A 263 -6.06 -12.49 -23.05
C THR A 263 -4.76 -12.38 -22.26
N LYS A 264 -3.63 -12.12 -22.94
CA LYS A 264 -2.30 -11.98 -22.31
C LYS A 264 -1.89 -10.53 -22.06
N LEU A 265 -2.81 -9.58 -22.26
CA LEU A 265 -2.50 -8.16 -22.11
C LEU A 265 -2.38 -7.78 -20.63
N ARG A 266 -1.15 -7.48 -20.22
CA ARG A 266 -0.82 -6.85 -18.94
C ARG A 266 -0.88 -5.34 -19.09
N VAL A 267 -2.03 -4.75 -18.79
CA VAL A 267 -2.26 -3.30 -18.95
C VAL A 267 -2.36 -2.63 -17.59
N PHE A 268 -1.58 -1.57 -17.43
CA PHE A 268 -1.72 -0.59 -16.36
C PHE A 268 -1.82 0.80 -17.00
N ALA A 269 -3.00 1.38 -16.92
CA ALA A 269 -3.35 2.69 -17.47
C ALA A 269 -3.83 3.64 -16.34
N PRO A 270 -2.95 3.99 -15.39
CA PRO A 270 -3.24 4.96 -14.34
C PRO A 270 -3.65 6.30 -14.94
N MET A 271 -4.47 7.09 -14.27
CA MET A 271 -4.74 8.47 -14.64
C MET A 271 -4.48 9.33 -13.39
N PRO A 272 -3.66 10.38 -13.47
CA PRO A 272 -3.52 11.34 -12.39
C PRO A 272 -4.69 12.33 -12.49
N TRP A 273 -5.43 12.48 -11.40
CA TRP A 273 -6.42 13.55 -11.27
C TRP A 273 -5.80 14.84 -10.75
N GLN A 274 -4.83 14.68 -9.86
CA GLN A 274 -3.89 15.70 -9.39
C GLN A 274 -2.58 14.98 -8.97
N ALA A 275 -1.52 15.75 -8.65
CA ALA A 275 -0.17 15.22 -8.54
C ALA A 275 -0.07 14.17 -7.41
N HIS A 276 0.80 13.18 -7.58
CA HIS A 276 1.14 12.19 -6.55
C HIS A 276 2.03 12.84 -5.48
N VAL A 277 1.46 13.80 -4.76
CA VAL A 277 2.07 14.55 -3.67
C VAL A 277 1.09 14.60 -2.51
N LEU A 278 1.56 14.89 -1.31
CA LEU A 278 0.70 15.07 -0.15
C LEU A 278 -0.46 16.04 -0.46
N GLU A 279 -1.67 15.66 -0.08
CA GLU A 279 -2.91 16.40 -0.35
C GLU A 279 -3.26 16.61 -1.85
N GLY A 280 -2.43 16.12 -2.78
CA GLY A 280 -2.66 16.14 -4.22
C GLY A 280 -3.69 15.11 -4.71
N GLY A 281 -4.33 14.36 -3.83
CA GLY A 281 -5.26 13.29 -4.18
C GLY A 281 -4.56 11.97 -4.52
N ALA A 282 -5.26 11.10 -5.24
CA ALA A 282 -4.78 9.78 -5.63
C ALA A 282 -4.52 9.69 -7.14
N VAL A 283 -3.51 8.91 -7.52
CA VAL A 283 -3.41 8.31 -8.85
C VAL A 283 -4.37 7.14 -8.88
N VAL A 284 -5.28 7.13 -9.85
CA VAL A 284 -6.39 6.18 -9.89
C VAL A 284 -6.44 5.47 -11.23
N THR A 285 -6.76 4.19 -11.21
CA THR A 285 -7.20 3.47 -12.42
C THR A 285 -8.41 2.61 -12.09
N PRO A 286 -9.42 2.56 -12.97
CA PRO A 286 -10.41 1.48 -12.91
C PRO A 286 -9.71 0.14 -13.14
N VAL A 287 -10.18 -0.91 -12.49
CA VAL A 287 -9.54 -2.23 -12.48
C VAL A 287 -10.53 -3.31 -12.85
N MET A 288 -10.14 -4.18 -13.75
CA MET A 288 -10.85 -5.41 -14.05
C MET A 288 -9.95 -6.61 -13.82
N ARG A 289 -10.56 -7.74 -13.46
CA ARG A 289 -9.90 -9.01 -13.69
C ARG A 289 -10.00 -9.34 -15.18
N THR A 290 -8.87 -9.27 -15.90
CA THR A 290 -8.82 -9.51 -17.35
C THR A 290 -9.07 -10.97 -17.71
N LEU A 291 -9.24 -11.19 -19.02
CA LEU A 291 -9.68 -12.42 -19.68
C LEU A 291 -8.68 -13.60 -19.65
N ASP A 292 -7.60 -13.52 -18.85
CA ASP A 292 -6.72 -14.66 -18.57
C ASP A 292 -7.54 -15.74 -17.83
N GLY A 293 -8.13 -16.66 -18.61
CA GLY A 293 -9.01 -17.71 -18.10
C GLY A 293 -10.43 -17.24 -17.82
N LEU A 294 -11.07 -16.50 -18.74
CA LEU A 294 -12.51 -16.23 -18.67
C LEU A 294 -13.32 -17.50 -18.92
N THR A 295 -13.26 -18.39 -17.94
CA THR A 295 -14.02 -19.62 -17.90
C THR A 295 -15.35 -19.29 -17.22
N PRO A 296 -16.44 -19.96 -17.64
CA PRO A 296 -17.71 -19.87 -16.91
C PRO A 296 -17.53 -20.16 -15.40
N GLN A 297 -16.57 -21.01 -15.03
CA GLN A 297 -16.28 -21.37 -13.64
C GLN A 297 -15.67 -20.22 -12.82
N ASN A 298 -14.78 -19.41 -13.42
CA ASN A 298 -14.20 -18.26 -12.73
C ASN A 298 -15.25 -17.20 -12.42
N LEU A 299 -16.21 -16.98 -13.33
CA LEU A 299 -17.34 -16.09 -13.10
C LEU A 299 -18.28 -16.61 -12.00
N VAL A 300 -18.47 -17.93 -11.90
CA VAL A 300 -19.20 -18.54 -10.77
C VAL A 300 -18.48 -18.28 -9.45
N SER A 301 -17.15 -18.47 -9.40
CA SER A 301 -16.35 -18.24 -8.20
C SER A 301 -16.43 -16.77 -7.72
N GLU A 302 -16.32 -15.82 -8.66
CA GLU A 302 -16.48 -14.39 -8.37
C GLU A 302 -17.89 -14.04 -7.87
N ALA A 303 -18.93 -14.53 -8.56
CA ALA A 303 -20.31 -14.34 -8.13
C ALA A 303 -20.56 -14.98 -6.75
N GLN A 304 -19.94 -16.12 -6.45
CA GLN A 304 -20.05 -16.78 -5.15
C GLN A 304 -19.44 -15.93 -4.03
N GLY A 305 -18.31 -15.25 -4.27
CA GLY A 305 -17.71 -14.31 -3.31
C GLY A 305 -18.59 -13.09 -3.02
N ILE A 306 -19.28 -12.57 -4.04
CA ILE A 306 -20.26 -11.49 -3.86
C ILE A 306 -21.47 -11.99 -3.07
N VAL A 307 -22.02 -13.15 -3.45
CA VAL A 307 -23.18 -13.75 -2.78
C VAL A 307 -22.86 -14.13 -1.33
N SER A 308 -21.65 -14.61 -1.01
CA SER A 308 -21.26 -14.89 0.37
C SER A 308 -21.22 -13.62 1.22
N THR A 309 -20.68 -12.54 0.68
CA THR A 309 -20.70 -11.20 1.30
C THR A 309 -22.14 -10.75 1.59
N LEU A 310 -23.02 -10.89 0.61
CA LEU A 310 -24.45 -10.56 0.75
C LEU A 310 -25.17 -11.42 1.78
N ARG A 311 -24.91 -12.74 1.81
CA ARG A 311 -25.50 -13.66 2.79
C ARG A 311 -25.08 -13.35 4.22
N GLN A 312 -23.89 -12.75 4.42
CA GLN A 312 -23.44 -12.31 5.74
C GLN A 312 -24.04 -10.95 6.13
N ALA A 313 -24.16 -10.02 5.16
CA ALA A 313 -24.60 -8.65 5.42
C ALA A 313 -26.12 -8.50 5.53
N LEU A 314 -26.89 -9.02 4.55
CA LEU A 314 -28.34 -8.78 4.45
C LEU A 314 -29.11 -9.18 5.71
N PRO A 315 -28.83 -10.31 6.39
CA PRO A 315 -29.55 -10.68 7.61
C PRO A 315 -29.39 -9.71 8.78
N ARG A 316 -28.36 -8.86 8.77
CA ARG A 316 -28.08 -7.87 9.81
C ARG A 316 -28.76 -6.52 9.56
N LEU A 317 -29.28 -6.31 8.36
CA LEU A 317 -30.01 -5.11 8.01
C LEU A 317 -31.46 -5.16 8.53
N PRO A 318 -32.10 -4.00 8.72
CA PRO A 318 -33.53 -3.91 8.99
C PRO A 318 -34.36 -4.72 7.99
N GLU A 319 -35.52 -5.20 8.40
CA GLU A 319 -36.32 -6.15 7.61
C GLU A 319 -36.64 -5.67 6.19
N ALA A 320 -37.07 -4.42 6.02
CA ALA A 320 -37.34 -3.86 4.70
C ALA A 320 -36.07 -3.73 3.84
N GLU A 321 -34.95 -3.29 4.43
CA GLU A 321 -33.65 -3.23 3.72
C GLU A 321 -33.18 -4.62 3.30
N ARG A 322 -33.33 -5.62 4.18
CA ARG A 322 -33.02 -7.02 3.90
C ARG A 322 -33.86 -7.56 2.73
N LEU A 323 -35.17 -7.34 2.75
CA LEU A 323 -36.08 -7.81 1.70
C LEU A 323 -35.76 -7.12 0.36
N ALA A 324 -35.56 -5.81 0.37
CA ALA A 324 -35.27 -5.04 -0.84
C ALA A 324 -33.89 -5.37 -1.42
N GLY A 325 -32.88 -5.55 -0.57
CA GLY A 325 -31.54 -5.96 -0.98
C GLY A 325 -31.53 -7.37 -1.53
N THR A 326 -32.23 -8.29 -0.86
CA THR A 326 -32.45 -9.65 -1.37
C THR A 326 -33.02 -9.61 -2.78
N ALA A 327 -34.02 -8.75 -3.01
CA ALA A 327 -34.64 -8.60 -4.31
C ALA A 327 -33.73 -8.05 -5.40
N TYR A 328 -33.04 -6.96 -5.06
CA TYR A 328 -32.15 -6.29 -5.97
C TYR A 328 -30.99 -7.20 -6.42
N TYR A 329 -30.28 -7.81 -5.47
CA TYR A 329 -29.12 -8.66 -5.80
C TYR A 329 -29.51 -10.00 -6.40
N TYR A 330 -30.70 -10.52 -6.10
CA TYR A 330 -31.26 -11.68 -6.79
C TYR A 330 -31.38 -11.42 -8.30
N GLN A 331 -31.92 -10.26 -8.69
CA GLN A 331 -32.05 -9.91 -10.11
C GLN A 331 -30.70 -9.79 -10.80
N ALA A 332 -29.68 -9.25 -10.11
CA ALA A 332 -28.31 -9.18 -10.62
C ALA A 332 -27.74 -10.58 -10.91
N VAL A 333 -27.84 -11.52 -9.96
CA VAL A 333 -27.36 -12.91 -10.13
C VAL A 333 -28.17 -13.64 -11.21
N ARG A 334 -29.49 -13.49 -11.23
CA ARG A 334 -30.38 -14.09 -12.24
C ARG A 334 -30.05 -13.57 -13.64
N GLY A 335 -29.77 -12.28 -13.77
CA GLY A 335 -29.34 -11.66 -15.02
C GLY A 335 -28.01 -12.22 -15.52
N LEU A 336 -27.07 -12.47 -14.60
CA LEU A 336 -25.80 -13.13 -14.92
C LEU A 336 -26.02 -14.58 -15.40
N ALA A 337 -26.85 -15.36 -14.71
CA ALA A 337 -27.15 -16.76 -15.05
C ALA A 337 -27.81 -16.95 -16.42
N ARG A 338 -28.44 -15.90 -16.96
CA ARG A 338 -29.10 -15.88 -18.27
C ARG A 338 -28.18 -15.54 -19.44
N LEU A 339 -26.90 -15.21 -19.18
CA LEU A 339 -25.95 -14.93 -20.25
C LEU A 339 -25.72 -16.20 -21.10
N PRO A 340 -25.82 -16.15 -22.44
CA PRO A 340 -25.74 -17.33 -23.30
C PRO A 340 -24.46 -18.16 -23.11
N PHE A 341 -23.31 -17.50 -22.95
CA PHE A 341 -22.03 -18.19 -22.77
C PHE A 341 -21.85 -18.81 -21.37
N LEU A 342 -22.72 -18.46 -20.41
CA LEU A 342 -22.76 -19.06 -19.06
C LEU A 342 -23.78 -20.19 -18.95
N ALA A 343 -24.46 -20.58 -20.04
CA ALA A 343 -25.37 -21.71 -20.05
C ALA A 343 -24.80 -22.99 -19.39
N PRO A 344 -23.51 -23.38 -19.58
CA PRO A 344 -22.94 -24.56 -18.94
C PRO A 344 -22.90 -24.50 -17.41
N VAL A 345 -22.89 -23.31 -16.82
CA VAL A 345 -22.81 -23.08 -15.36
C VAL A 345 -24.05 -22.38 -14.79
N SER A 346 -25.09 -22.18 -15.61
CA SER A 346 -26.30 -21.43 -15.23
C SER A 346 -27.00 -22.04 -14.00
N ASN A 347 -26.98 -23.37 -13.88
CA ASN A 347 -27.50 -24.08 -12.71
C ASN A 347 -26.70 -23.80 -11.44
N GLN A 348 -25.37 -23.65 -11.53
CA GLN A 348 -24.53 -23.30 -10.38
C GLN A 348 -24.81 -21.87 -9.94
N LEU A 349 -24.89 -20.93 -10.88
CA LEU A 349 -25.25 -19.53 -10.61
C LEU A 349 -26.64 -19.38 -10.00
N SER A 350 -27.62 -20.12 -10.55
CA SER A 350 -28.98 -20.17 -9.99
C SER A 350 -29.01 -20.84 -8.61
N GLY A 351 -28.12 -21.81 -8.37
CA GLY A 351 -27.92 -22.42 -7.05
C GLY A 351 -27.37 -21.46 -5.99
N LEU A 352 -26.62 -20.42 -6.38
CA LEU A 352 -26.14 -19.39 -5.45
C LEU A 352 -27.29 -18.60 -4.80
N ILE A 353 -28.42 -18.52 -5.48
CA ILE A 353 -29.67 -17.91 -4.97
C ILE A 353 -30.70 -18.98 -4.56
N GLY A 354 -30.27 -20.24 -4.46
CA GLY A 354 -31.12 -21.35 -4.00
C GLY A 354 -31.70 -21.06 -2.61
N GLY A 355 -33.02 -21.13 -2.49
CA GLY A 355 -33.78 -20.71 -1.30
C GLY A 355 -34.47 -19.35 -1.43
N MET A 356 -34.12 -18.56 -2.45
CA MET A 356 -34.84 -17.36 -2.88
C MET A 356 -35.54 -17.69 -4.21
N ASP A 357 -36.70 -18.35 -4.15
CA ASP A 357 -37.47 -18.61 -5.37
C ASP A 357 -38.17 -17.33 -5.86
N GLU A 358 -38.67 -17.38 -7.10
CA GLU A 358 -39.36 -16.25 -7.74
C GLU A 358 -40.64 -15.84 -6.96
N GLN A 359 -41.26 -16.76 -6.22
CA GLN A 359 -42.43 -16.48 -5.39
C GLN A 359 -42.06 -15.78 -4.09
N VAL A 360 -40.96 -16.17 -3.43
CA VAL A 360 -40.39 -15.48 -2.26
C VAL A 360 -39.98 -14.06 -2.65
N MET A 361 -39.45 -13.91 -3.86
CA MET A 361 -39.09 -12.62 -4.42
C MET A 361 -40.30 -11.72 -4.65
N GLU A 362 -41.30 -12.24 -5.35
CA GLU A 362 -42.55 -11.55 -5.61
C GLU A 362 -43.26 -11.18 -4.30
N ARG A 363 -43.28 -12.08 -3.32
CA ARG A 363 -43.80 -11.81 -1.97
C ARG A 363 -42.99 -10.74 -1.23
N ALA A 364 -41.67 -10.72 -1.35
CA ALA A 364 -40.83 -9.69 -0.76
C ALA A 364 -41.12 -8.31 -1.38
N LEU A 365 -41.25 -8.25 -2.71
CA LEU A 365 -41.62 -7.03 -3.44
C LEU A 365 -43.04 -6.57 -3.11
N LEU A 366 -44.00 -7.49 -3.02
CA LEU A 366 -45.38 -7.19 -2.62
C LEU A 366 -45.45 -6.74 -1.16
N ALA A 367 -44.69 -7.36 -0.26
CA ALA A 367 -44.60 -6.94 1.14
C ALA A 367 -43.98 -5.54 1.28
N LEU A 368 -42.94 -5.24 0.49
CA LEU A 368 -42.35 -3.90 0.40
C LEU A 368 -43.33 -2.87 -0.18
N ALA A 369 -44.11 -3.25 -1.20
CA ALA A 369 -45.11 -2.39 -1.82
C ALA A 369 -46.33 -2.16 -0.91
N ALA A 370 -46.70 -3.16 -0.10
CA ALA A 370 -47.81 -3.09 0.86
C ALA A 370 -47.42 -2.37 2.16
N ALA A 371 -46.13 -2.29 2.48
CA ALA A 371 -45.63 -1.55 3.62
C ALA A 371 -45.36 -0.08 3.27
N ASP A 372 -45.80 0.84 4.15
CA ASP A 372 -45.43 2.27 4.13
C ASP A 372 -43.89 2.47 4.22
N GLU A 373 -43.15 1.40 4.54
CA GLU A 373 -41.68 1.34 4.49
C GLU A 373 -41.08 1.35 3.08
N GLY A 374 -41.77 0.88 2.04
CA GLY A 374 -41.31 1.02 0.65
C GLY A 374 -41.22 2.50 0.22
N SER A 375 -42.19 3.30 0.65
CA SER A 375 -42.21 4.76 0.47
C SER A 375 -41.20 5.49 1.37
N LYS A 376 -40.90 4.96 2.57
CA LYS A 376 -39.86 5.49 3.49
C LYS A 376 -38.44 5.09 3.08
N LEU A 377 -38.25 3.95 2.44
CA LEU A 377 -37.02 3.63 1.74
C LEU A 377 -36.84 4.73 0.69
N VAL A 378 -37.77 4.93 -0.24
CA VAL A 378 -37.71 6.01 -1.25
C VAL A 378 -37.57 7.42 -0.63
N GLY A 379 -38.12 7.67 0.56
CA GLY A 379 -38.32 9.02 1.09
C GLY A 379 -37.53 9.46 2.33
N ARG A 380 -36.96 8.57 3.16
CA ARG A 380 -36.57 8.96 4.54
C ARG A 380 -35.10 8.81 4.92
N ASP A 381 -34.31 7.91 4.31
CA ASP A 381 -32.86 7.80 4.59
C ASP A 381 -32.03 7.40 3.34
N LEU A 382 -32.62 7.44 2.15
CA LEU A 382 -31.99 7.13 0.86
C LEU A 382 -31.13 8.26 0.29
N PHE A 383 -30.93 9.33 1.04
CA PHE A 383 -30.14 10.48 0.61
C PHE A 383 -28.85 10.50 1.40
N ILE A 384 -27.86 9.77 0.91
CA ILE A 384 -26.46 10.03 1.24
C ILE A 384 -26.13 11.40 0.66
N ASN A 385 -26.39 12.43 1.45
CA ASN A 385 -26.13 13.84 1.13
C ASN A 385 -26.79 14.29 -0.20
N SER A 386 -28.03 14.77 -0.15
CA SER A 386 -28.80 15.30 -1.31
C SER A 386 -28.08 16.40 -2.11
N LYS A 387 -26.98 16.96 -1.58
CA LYS A 387 -26.11 17.87 -2.31
C LYS A 387 -25.26 17.19 -3.38
N ASN A 388 -25.04 15.87 -3.33
CA ASN A 388 -23.94 15.20 -4.05
C ASN A 388 -24.38 14.17 -5.09
N ALA A 389 -25.42 13.38 -4.83
CA ALA A 389 -25.99 12.43 -5.80
C ALA A 389 -27.50 12.21 -5.52
N PRO A 390 -28.43 12.70 -6.36
CA PRO A 390 -29.84 12.36 -6.25
C PRO A 390 -30.05 10.87 -6.57
N GLY A 391 -30.58 10.08 -5.62
CA GLY A 391 -30.94 8.66 -5.82
C GLY A 391 -29.99 7.61 -5.23
N ALA A 392 -29.03 8.00 -4.38
CA ALA A 392 -28.02 7.10 -3.79
C ALA A 392 -28.62 6.15 -2.72
N TRP A 393 -28.98 4.93 -3.11
CA TRP A 393 -29.59 3.95 -2.21
C TRP A 393 -28.62 3.39 -1.18
N ARG A 394 -28.98 3.41 0.11
CA ARG A 394 -28.17 2.85 1.21
C ARG A 394 -27.70 1.41 0.96
N LEU A 395 -28.44 0.58 0.22
CA LEU A 395 -28.01 -0.78 -0.11
C LEU A 395 -26.86 -0.85 -1.10
N GLU A 396 -26.69 0.17 -1.96
CA GLU A 396 -25.52 0.29 -2.85
C GLU A 396 -24.21 0.33 -2.07
N GLU A 397 -24.22 0.81 -0.83
CA GLU A 397 -23.05 0.85 0.05
C GLU A 397 -22.46 -0.55 0.30
N LEU A 398 -23.28 -1.63 0.27
CA LEU A 398 -22.78 -3.01 0.37
C LEU A 398 -21.76 -3.35 -0.73
N LYS A 399 -21.86 -2.71 -1.90
CA LYS A 399 -20.95 -2.96 -3.02
C LYS A 399 -19.52 -2.52 -2.73
N ARG A 400 -19.29 -1.72 -1.67
CA ARG A 400 -17.93 -1.36 -1.20
C ARG A 400 -17.14 -2.56 -0.67
N TRP A 401 -17.82 -3.63 -0.26
CA TRP A 401 -17.19 -4.88 0.16
C TRP A 401 -17.00 -5.88 -0.99
N PHE A 402 -17.45 -5.56 -2.20
CA PHE A 402 -17.31 -6.47 -3.33
C PHE A 402 -15.88 -6.43 -3.87
N PRO A 403 -15.28 -7.59 -4.21
CA PRO A 403 -13.93 -7.66 -4.73
C PRO A 403 -13.85 -7.14 -6.18
N PRO A 404 -12.66 -6.75 -6.67
CA PRO A 404 -12.44 -6.52 -8.09
C PRO A 404 -12.80 -7.75 -8.90
N SER A 405 -13.62 -7.55 -9.92
CA SER A 405 -14.28 -8.61 -10.67
C SER A 405 -14.19 -8.37 -12.17
N ASN A 406 -14.80 -9.26 -12.93
CA ASN A 406 -14.93 -9.17 -14.37
C ASN A 406 -15.95 -8.08 -14.83
N PRO A 407 -15.78 -7.48 -16.01
CA PRO A 407 -16.77 -6.56 -16.60
C PRO A 407 -18.22 -7.07 -16.62
N TYR A 408 -18.45 -8.37 -16.87
CA TYR A 408 -19.81 -8.94 -16.84
C TYR A 408 -20.46 -8.87 -15.45
N ILE A 409 -19.67 -8.98 -14.39
CA ILE A 409 -20.14 -8.85 -13.02
C ILE A 409 -20.36 -7.38 -12.67
N TYR A 410 -19.45 -6.50 -13.06
CA TYR A 410 -19.60 -5.05 -12.87
C TYR A 410 -20.89 -4.52 -13.52
N GLU A 411 -21.18 -4.92 -14.75
CA GLU A 411 -22.41 -4.52 -15.45
C GLU A 411 -23.67 -5.03 -14.73
N ARG A 412 -23.69 -6.29 -14.26
CA ARG A 412 -24.86 -6.88 -13.62
C ARG A 412 -25.13 -6.37 -12.21
N PHE A 413 -24.07 -6.08 -11.47
CA PHE A 413 -24.18 -5.61 -10.10
C PHE A 413 -24.08 -4.09 -9.97
N GLY A 414 -23.74 -3.34 -11.02
CA GLY A 414 -23.68 -1.87 -10.99
C GLY A 414 -22.63 -1.32 -10.02
N TYR A 415 -21.38 -1.78 -10.14
CA TYR A 415 -20.25 -1.25 -9.38
C TYR A 415 -18.95 -1.40 -10.16
N LEU A 416 -17.90 -0.74 -9.66
CA LEU A 416 -16.57 -0.86 -10.20
C LEU A 416 -15.51 -0.82 -9.11
N SER A 417 -14.42 -1.56 -9.28
CA SER A 417 -13.25 -1.41 -8.44
C SER A 417 -12.18 -0.52 -9.08
N PHE A 418 -11.50 0.26 -8.25
CA PHE A 418 -10.41 1.14 -8.62
C PHE A 418 -9.16 0.79 -7.81
N PHE A 419 -8.00 0.80 -8.45
CA PHE A 419 -6.72 0.82 -7.75
C PHE A 419 -6.32 2.27 -7.54
N GLN A 420 -5.96 2.60 -6.31
CA GLN A 420 -5.61 3.94 -5.89
C GLN A 420 -4.23 3.94 -5.26
N VAL A 421 -3.44 4.96 -5.56
CA VAL A 421 -2.15 5.23 -4.94
C VAL A 421 -2.13 6.68 -4.47
N TRP A 422 -1.82 6.91 -3.21
CA TRP A 422 -1.86 8.23 -2.58
C TRP A 422 -0.76 8.37 -1.53
N ASN A 423 -0.39 9.62 -1.22
CA ASN A 423 0.59 9.92 -0.18
C ASN A 423 -0.07 10.30 1.14
N ARG A 424 0.55 9.88 2.24
CA ARG A 424 0.25 10.33 3.61
C ARG A 424 1.50 10.90 4.25
N ALA A 425 1.36 11.99 4.99
CA ALA A 425 2.43 12.52 5.80
C ALA A 425 2.51 11.70 7.07
N GLU A 426 3.64 11.06 7.31
CA GLU A 426 3.81 10.19 8.45
C GLU A 426 5.04 10.56 9.25
N VAL A 427 4.86 10.51 10.57
CA VAL A 427 5.94 10.58 11.54
C VAL A 427 5.99 9.23 12.25
N SER A 428 7.02 8.47 11.93
CA SER A 428 7.22 7.07 12.28
C SER A 428 8.72 6.79 12.48
N THR A 429 9.06 5.53 12.66
CA THR A 429 10.41 5.00 12.68
C THR A 429 10.64 4.12 11.46
N VAL A 430 11.90 3.78 11.20
CA VAL A 430 12.29 2.80 10.20
C VAL A 430 13.00 1.67 10.95
N PRO A 431 12.36 0.49 11.11
CA PRO A 431 11.07 0.07 10.54
C PRO A 431 9.85 0.68 11.25
N ASP A 432 8.69 0.69 10.58
CA ASP A 432 7.44 1.18 11.18
C ASP A 432 6.82 0.12 12.12
N PHE A 433 6.84 0.41 13.42
CA PHE A 433 6.29 -0.50 14.43
C PHE A 433 4.76 -0.53 14.49
N ARG A 434 4.07 0.39 13.81
CA ARG A 434 2.60 0.36 13.69
C ARG A 434 2.13 -0.60 12.61
N ALA A 435 3.03 -1.06 11.74
CA ALA A 435 2.70 -1.97 10.67
C ALA A 435 2.34 -3.36 11.23
N ASP A 436 1.20 -3.89 10.80
CA ASP A 436 0.49 -5.03 11.38
C ASP A 436 1.31 -6.33 11.37
N ARG A 437 1.89 -6.67 12.52
CA ARG A 437 2.45 -8.00 12.83
C ARG A 437 2.17 -8.40 14.28
N ASN A 438 2.17 -9.71 14.50
CA ASN A 438 2.30 -10.36 15.80
C ASN A 438 3.41 -9.68 16.65
N PRO A 439 3.19 -9.40 17.95
CA PRO A 439 4.16 -8.81 18.87
C PRO A 439 5.60 -9.35 18.77
N LEU A 440 5.76 -10.66 18.52
CA LEU A 440 7.08 -11.29 18.37
C LEU A 440 7.85 -10.79 17.14
N GLY A 441 7.15 -10.51 16.03
CA GLY A 441 7.74 -9.96 14.82
C GLY A 441 8.25 -8.52 15.02
N VAL A 442 7.52 -7.73 15.80
CA VAL A 442 7.92 -6.36 16.17
C VAL A 442 9.21 -6.40 17.01
N ALA A 443 9.27 -7.26 18.03
CA ALA A 443 10.46 -7.41 18.88
C ALA A 443 11.70 -7.87 18.07
N ALA A 444 11.53 -8.81 17.14
CA ALA A 444 12.61 -9.25 16.26
C ALA A 444 13.10 -8.12 15.33
N SER A 445 12.18 -7.33 14.76
CA SER A 445 12.55 -6.18 13.92
C SER A 445 13.29 -5.10 14.71
N LEU A 446 12.89 -4.84 15.96
CA LEU A 446 13.58 -3.93 16.88
C LEU A 446 15.01 -4.38 17.16
N GLY A 447 15.22 -5.66 17.47
CA GLY A 447 16.55 -6.18 17.72
C GLY A 447 17.49 -6.06 16.51
N MET A 448 16.95 -6.31 15.31
CA MET A 448 17.74 -6.29 14.06
C MET A 448 17.96 -4.89 13.48
N ARG A 449 17.16 -3.90 13.88
CA ARG A 449 17.22 -2.52 13.35
C ARG A 449 17.54 -1.46 14.40
N ALA A 450 17.88 -1.87 15.61
CA ALA A 450 18.38 -0.95 16.62
C ALA A 450 19.82 -0.53 16.32
N LEU A 451 20.14 0.73 16.62
CA LEU A 451 21.46 1.29 16.39
C LEU A 451 22.39 0.95 17.56
N PHE A 452 23.36 0.09 17.27
CA PHE A 452 24.43 -0.26 18.20
C PHE A 452 25.79 0.01 17.59
N TYR A 453 26.71 0.51 18.41
CA TYR A 453 28.13 0.42 18.15
C TYR A 453 28.67 -0.88 18.74
N TRP A 454 29.31 -1.71 17.92
CA TRP A 454 29.94 -2.96 18.34
C TRP A 454 31.40 -2.70 18.70
N TRP A 455 31.71 -2.81 19.99
CA TRP A 455 33.07 -2.72 20.49
C TRP A 455 33.58 -4.10 20.93
N VAL A 456 34.90 -4.28 20.93
CA VAL A 456 35.50 -5.60 21.20
C VAL A 456 36.47 -5.48 22.38
N PRO A 457 36.25 -6.21 23.49
CA PRO A 457 37.22 -6.29 24.57
C PRO A 457 38.47 -7.04 24.12
N VAL A 458 39.62 -6.70 24.72
CA VAL A 458 40.90 -7.30 24.35
C VAL A 458 41.47 -8.08 25.52
N ARG A 459 41.87 -9.33 25.28
CA ARG A 459 42.60 -10.14 26.26
C ARG A 459 44.03 -10.30 25.82
N ILE A 460 44.96 -9.77 26.61
CA ILE A 460 46.39 -9.77 26.32
C ILE A 460 47.03 -10.85 27.19
N LYS A 461 47.64 -11.84 26.55
CA LYS A 461 48.45 -12.87 27.20
C LYS A 461 49.93 -12.55 27.06
N VAL A 462 50.61 -12.53 28.18
CA VAL A 462 52.05 -12.33 28.30
C VAL A 462 52.68 -13.67 28.66
N SER A 463 53.40 -14.24 27.71
CA SER A 463 54.12 -15.50 27.91
C SER A 463 55.63 -15.23 28.00
N LEU A 464 56.29 -15.74 29.04
CA LEU A 464 57.74 -15.69 29.14
C LEU A 464 58.33 -16.84 28.30
N LEU A 465 59.22 -16.49 27.37
CA LEU A 465 59.91 -17.46 26.52
C LEU A 465 61.30 -17.77 27.08
N PRO A 466 61.77 -19.03 26.99
CA PRO A 466 63.11 -19.42 27.44
C PRO A 466 64.24 -18.88 26.53
N THR A 467 63.90 -18.30 25.37
CA THR A 467 64.85 -17.74 24.40
C THR A 467 64.42 -16.34 23.95
N PRO A 468 65.35 -15.48 23.48
CA PRO A 468 65.01 -14.15 23.00
C PRO A 468 64.00 -14.19 21.84
N PRO A 469 62.97 -13.32 21.81
CA PRO A 469 62.63 -12.33 22.82
C PRO A 469 61.97 -12.99 24.04
N PHE A 470 62.53 -12.78 25.23
CA PHE A 470 62.12 -13.41 26.50
C PHE A 470 60.66 -13.15 26.92
N ILE A 471 59.96 -12.28 26.18
CA ILE A 471 58.55 -11.94 26.37
C ILE A 471 57.87 -12.07 25.01
N SER A 472 56.80 -12.86 24.98
CA SER A 472 55.84 -12.91 23.88
C SER A 472 54.53 -12.29 24.33
N LEU A 473 53.99 -11.41 23.49
CA LEU A 473 52.68 -10.81 23.69
C LEU A 473 51.74 -11.40 22.63
N SER A 474 50.65 -12.04 23.07
CA SER A 474 49.58 -12.48 22.19
C SER A 474 48.26 -11.85 22.63
N GLY A 475 47.51 -11.30 21.68
CA GLY A 475 46.19 -10.73 21.94
C GLY A 475 45.11 -11.67 21.40
N ALA A 476 44.07 -11.88 22.19
CA ALA A 476 42.82 -12.47 21.73
C ALA A 476 41.72 -11.40 21.82
N LEU A 477 40.95 -11.25 20.74
CA LEU A 477 39.71 -10.50 20.77
C LEU A 477 38.64 -11.34 21.46
N ASP A 478 37.90 -10.75 22.39
CA ASP A 478 36.77 -11.39 23.03
C ASP A 478 35.48 -11.18 22.21
N TRP A 479 34.34 -11.62 22.73
CA TRP A 479 33.04 -11.42 22.09
C TRP A 479 32.68 -9.93 21.98
N PRO A 480 32.25 -9.45 20.79
CA PRO A 480 31.76 -8.08 20.62
C PRO A 480 30.60 -7.77 21.55
N ARG A 481 30.61 -6.57 22.12
CA ARG A 481 29.56 -6.06 23.03
C ARG A 481 28.89 -4.82 22.40
N PRO A 482 27.56 -4.71 22.48
CA PRO A 482 26.84 -3.58 21.90
C PRO A 482 26.81 -2.37 22.85
N ILE A 483 26.98 -1.17 22.31
CA ILE A 483 26.66 0.10 22.98
C ILE A 483 25.47 0.72 22.23
N PRO A 484 24.31 0.94 22.87
CA PRO A 484 23.16 1.55 22.22
C PRO A 484 23.43 3.03 21.94
N VAL A 485 23.20 3.47 20.69
CA VAL A 485 23.43 4.86 20.26
C VAL A 485 22.11 5.51 19.85
N ALA A 486 21.87 6.73 20.35
CA ALA A 486 20.67 7.48 20.01
C ALA A 486 20.74 8.06 18.57
N PRO A 487 19.60 8.14 17.84
CA PRO A 487 18.28 7.62 18.19
C PRO A 487 18.27 6.10 18.04
N TYR A 488 17.93 5.35 19.10
CA TYR A 488 18.05 3.88 19.14
C TYR A 488 17.35 3.14 17.99
N VAL A 489 16.40 3.83 17.33
CA VAL A 489 15.81 3.45 16.04
C VAL A 489 15.80 4.71 15.15
N LEU A 490 15.96 4.52 13.84
CA LEU A 490 15.98 5.61 12.89
C LEU A 490 14.61 6.30 12.76
N PRO A 491 14.54 7.64 12.86
CA PRO A 491 13.30 8.38 12.68
C PRO A 491 12.96 8.54 11.20
N PHE A 492 11.67 8.60 10.89
CA PHE A 492 11.16 8.99 9.58
C PHE A 492 10.06 10.04 9.71
N ALA A 493 10.22 11.13 8.97
CA ALA A 493 9.22 12.18 8.84
C ALA A 493 9.16 12.58 7.37
N GLY A 494 8.08 12.22 6.68
CA GLY A 494 7.96 12.46 5.25
C GLY A 494 6.67 11.93 4.65
N GLU A 495 6.55 12.02 3.34
CA GLU A 495 5.46 11.42 2.59
C GLU A 495 5.74 9.94 2.38
N ARG A 496 4.77 9.10 2.75
CA ARG A 496 4.77 7.68 2.48
C ARG A 496 3.65 7.33 1.52
N THR A 497 3.99 6.56 0.50
CA THR A 497 3.04 6.10 -0.52
C THR A 497 2.23 4.91 -0.02
N TYR A 498 0.91 5.06 -0.04
CA TYR A 498 -0.07 4.02 0.23
C TYR A 498 -0.77 3.60 -1.05
N TRP A 499 -1.29 2.38 -1.06
CA TRP A 499 -2.08 1.84 -2.16
C TRP A 499 -3.18 0.92 -1.65
N GLY A 500 -4.22 0.74 -2.47
CA GLY A 500 -5.33 -0.14 -2.17
C GLY A 500 -6.31 -0.23 -3.34
N TRP A 501 -7.21 -1.21 -3.26
CA TRP A 501 -8.34 -1.32 -4.16
C TRP A 501 -9.58 -0.81 -3.46
N VAL A 502 -10.43 -0.04 -4.12
CA VAL A 502 -11.69 0.45 -3.56
C VAL A 502 -12.81 0.08 -4.50
N SER A 503 -13.95 -0.34 -3.96
CA SER A 503 -15.14 -0.62 -4.77
C SER A 503 -16.14 0.53 -4.64
N VAL A 504 -16.57 1.05 -5.78
CA VAL A 504 -17.42 2.23 -5.91
C VAL A 504 -18.70 1.81 -6.62
N PRO A 505 -19.87 1.97 -5.99
CA PRO A 505 -21.14 1.72 -6.65
C PRO A 505 -21.38 2.73 -7.77
N GLU A 506 -22.21 2.37 -8.74
CA GLU A 506 -22.57 3.29 -9.83
C GLU A 506 -23.28 4.55 -9.29
N GLY A 507 -22.91 5.73 -9.80
CA GLY A 507 -23.47 7.00 -9.35
C GLY A 507 -22.88 7.52 -8.03
N TYR A 508 -21.84 6.86 -7.49
CA TYR A 508 -21.13 7.31 -6.27
C TYR A 508 -19.82 8.02 -6.59
N GLU A 509 -19.37 8.81 -5.61
CA GLU A 509 -18.09 9.50 -5.66
C GLU A 509 -16.91 8.51 -5.58
N ILE A 510 -15.93 8.69 -6.47
CA ILE A 510 -14.64 7.99 -6.38
C ILE A 510 -13.83 8.61 -5.23
N PRO A 511 -13.40 7.82 -4.23
CA PRO A 511 -12.71 8.36 -3.06
C PRO A 511 -11.32 8.90 -3.39
N ARG A 512 -10.80 9.84 -2.59
CA ARG A 512 -9.42 10.38 -2.66
C ARG A 512 -9.06 11.08 -3.98
N VAL A 513 -10.05 11.39 -4.81
CA VAL A 513 -9.85 12.06 -6.10
C VAL A 513 -10.02 13.57 -5.97
N ARG A 514 -9.08 14.34 -6.55
CA ARG A 514 -9.11 15.82 -6.62
C ARG A 514 -8.64 16.31 -7.97
N GLY A 515 -9.21 17.40 -8.49
CA GLY A 515 -8.74 18.02 -9.73
C GLY A 515 -9.46 17.51 -10.97
N THR A 516 -8.76 17.38 -12.10
CA THR A 516 -9.32 16.86 -13.36
C THR A 516 -8.40 15.80 -13.94
N PRO A 517 -8.92 14.63 -14.36
CA PRO A 517 -8.07 13.60 -14.94
C PRO A 517 -7.40 14.14 -16.21
N GLY A 518 -6.08 14.04 -16.30
CA GLY A 518 -5.37 14.52 -17.47
C GLY A 518 -3.85 14.47 -17.38
N LEU A 519 -3.22 14.54 -18.55
CA LEU A 519 -1.77 14.40 -18.76
C LEU A 519 -0.96 15.68 -18.47
N GLY A 520 -1.60 16.70 -17.91
CA GLY A 520 -1.03 18.04 -17.69
C GLY A 520 -1.19 18.54 -16.25
N VAL A 521 -1.30 17.63 -15.29
CA VAL A 521 -1.38 17.99 -13.87
C VAL A 521 -0.14 18.78 -13.47
N SER A 522 -0.34 20.01 -12.98
CA SER A 522 0.74 20.88 -12.50
C SER A 522 1.44 20.23 -11.30
N GLY A 523 2.77 20.08 -11.37
CA GLY A 523 3.61 19.71 -10.23
C GLY A 523 4.29 18.34 -10.31
N VAL A 524 3.81 17.40 -11.13
CA VAL A 524 4.51 16.12 -11.39
C VAL A 524 4.18 15.63 -12.80
N SER A 525 5.15 15.67 -13.72
CA SER A 525 5.08 14.91 -14.97
C SER A 525 5.51 13.47 -14.69
N ILE A 526 4.57 12.53 -14.59
CA ILE A 526 4.94 11.12 -14.47
C ILE A 526 5.51 10.68 -15.84
N PRO A 527 6.76 10.19 -15.92
CA PRO A 527 7.38 9.86 -17.21
C PRO A 527 6.59 8.77 -17.95
N GLY A 528 6.37 8.94 -19.25
CA GLY A 528 5.62 7.98 -20.08
C GLY A 528 4.10 8.22 -20.14
N PHE A 529 3.58 9.23 -19.45
CA PHE A 529 2.20 9.71 -19.63
C PHE A 529 2.10 10.57 -20.90
N GLY A 530 1.81 9.94 -22.03
CA GLY A 530 1.52 10.60 -23.30
C GLY A 530 0.10 10.28 -23.78
N PRO A 531 -0.56 11.19 -24.54
CA PRO A 531 -1.91 10.96 -25.06
C PRO A 531 -1.97 9.74 -25.99
N GLU A 532 -0.85 9.38 -26.61
CA GLU A 532 -0.74 8.24 -27.50
C GLU A 532 -1.09 6.91 -26.83
N VAL A 533 -0.64 6.68 -25.59
CA VAL A 533 -0.90 5.43 -24.86
C VAL A 533 -2.39 5.24 -24.59
N TYR A 534 -3.09 6.31 -24.18
CA TYR A 534 -4.53 6.27 -23.94
C TYR A 534 -5.32 6.21 -25.24
N ASN A 535 -4.87 6.94 -26.27
CA ASN A 535 -5.48 6.87 -27.60
C ASN A 535 -5.37 5.47 -28.21
N ILE A 536 -4.30 4.72 -27.93
CA ILE A 536 -4.18 3.32 -28.35
C ILE A 536 -5.23 2.44 -27.67
N LEU A 537 -5.43 2.59 -26.36
CA LEU A 537 -6.40 1.80 -25.60
C LEU A 537 -7.86 2.20 -25.88
N LEU A 538 -8.12 3.45 -26.27
CA LEU A 538 -9.47 3.97 -26.51
C LEU A 538 -9.94 3.86 -27.98
N ARG A 539 -9.07 3.40 -28.90
CA ARG A 539 -9.43 3.11 -30.30
C ARG A 539 -10.18 1.79 -30.40
#